data_AF-M5RQF6-F1
#
_entry.id   AF-M5RQF6-F1
#
_cell.length_a   1.000
_cell.length_b   1.000
_cell.length_c   1.000
_cell.angle_alpha   90.00
_cell.angle_beta   90.00
_cell.angle_gamma   90.00
#
_symmetry.space_group_name_H-M   'P 1'
#
loop_
_entity.id
_entity.type
_entity.pdbx_description
1 polymer ?
#
loop_
_entity_poly.entity_id
_entity_poly.type
_entity_poly.pdbx_seq_one_letter_code
_entity_poly.pdbx_strand_id
1 'polypeptide(L)'
;MRDLLLGLTRYEQFLDRPEKISTNILANRLKRLESLGFVERRQYSDHANRFEYLVTTQGERLRPLVQSILDWGLENIDGAETRLWPDSESQKKTTRKKATSRQRKR
;
A
#
# COMPACT_ATOMS: atom_id res chain seq x y z
N MET A 1 -6.18 -2.10 1.67
CA MET A 1 -5.14 -3.15 1.86
C MET A 1 -4.32 -3.38 0.60
N ARG A 2 -4.91 -3.76 -0.54
CA ARG A 2 -4.18 -3.92 -1.81
C ARG A 2 -3.21 -2.77 -2.08
N ASP A 3 -3.70 -1.53 -2.14
CA ASP A 3 -2.85 -0.36 -2.42
C ASP A 3 -1.73 -0.12 -1.41
N LEU A 4 -2.01 -0.36 -0.13
CA LEU A 4 -1.02 -0.24 0.93
C LEU A 4 0.10 -1.28 0.76
N LEU A 5 -0.26 -2.53 0.41
CA LEU A 5 0.69 -3.61 0.13
C LEU A 5 1.47 -3.39 -1.17
N LEU A 6 0.95 -2.56 -2.08
CA LEU A 6 1.65 -2.07 -3.27
C LEU A 6 2.63 -0.92 -2.97
N GLY A 7 2.65 -0.43 -1.73
CA GLY A 7 3.55 0.63 -1.28
C GLY A 7 3.00 2.04 -1.44
N LEU A 8 1.69 2.21 -1.69
CA LEU A 8 1.05 3.51 -1.57
C LEU A 8 0.88 3.84 -0.09
N THR A 9 1.29 5.05 0.29
CA THR A 9 1.30 5.46 1.70
C THR A 9 0.54 6.77 1.93
N ARG A 10 0.31 7.59 0.90
CA ARG A 10 -0.31 8.91 1.07
C ARG A 10 -1.79 8.90 0.73
N TYR A 11 -2.58 9.70 1.45
CA TYR A 11 -4.04 9.80 1.25
C TYR A 11 -4.42 10.13 -0.21
N GLU A 12 -3.75 11.12 -0.80
CA GLU A 12 -3.93 11.55 -2.20
C GLU A 12 -3.71 10.40 -3.19
N GLN A 13 -2.70 9.55 -2.97
CA GLN A 13 -2.40 8.43 -3.85
C GLN A 13 -3.55 7.40 -3.91
N PHE A 14 -4.32 7.26 -2.84
CA PHE A 14 -5.50 6.39 -2.84
C PHE A 14 -6.70 7.03 -3.54
N LEU A 15 -6.79 8.37 -3.58
CA LEU A 15 -7.85 9.09 -4.30
C LEU A 15 -7.62 9.10 -5.81
N ASP A 16 -6.36 9.16 -6.23
CA ASP A 16 -5.97 9.15 -7.65
C ASP A 16 -6.15 7.78 -8.32
N ARG A 17 -6.64 6.78 -7.58
CA ARG A 17 -6.91 5.44 -8.09
C ARG A 17 -8.15 5.40 -9.01
N PRO A 18 -8.15 4.54 -10.05
CA PRO A 18 -9.25 4.46 -11.01
C PRO A 18 -10.59 4.09 -10.38
N GLU A 19 -10.57 3.41 -9.22
CA GLU A 19 -11.76 3.02 -8.46
C GLU A 19 -12.52 4.22 -7.85
N LYS A 20 -11.94 5.43 -7.86
CA LYS A 20 -12.55 6.70 -7.40
C LYS A 20 -13.33 6.57 -6.08
N ILE A 21 -12.65 6.05 -5.05
CA ILE A 21 -13.25 5.90 -3.72
C ILE A 21 -13.60 7.26 -3.11
N SER A 22 -14.77 7.38 -2.50
CA SER A 22 -15.14 8.61 -1.79
C SER A 22 -14.27 8.81 -0.56
N THR A 23 -13.97 10.08 -0.26
CA THR A 23 -13.07 10.48 0.84
C THR A 23 -13.53 9.93 2.20
N ASN A 24 -14.83 10.00 2.49
CA ASN A 24 -15.40 9.49 3.74
C ASN A 24 -15.22 7.97 3.90
N ILE A 25 -15.44 7.21 2.82
CA ILE A 25 -15.27 5.75 2.85
C ILE A 25 -13.80 5.38 2.98
N LEU A 26 -12.91 6.07 2.26
CA LEU A 26 -11.46 5.87 2.40
C LEU A 26 -10.99 6.15 3.83
N ALA A 27 -11.40 7.29 4.41
CA ALA A 27 -11.04 7.67 5.78
C ALA A 27 -11.52 6.63 6.79
N ASN A 28 -12.77 6.17 6.67
CA ASN A 28 -13.30 5.11 7.53
C ASN A 28 -12.52 3.79 7.40
N ARG A 29 -12.17 3.39 6.17
CA ARG A 29 -11.41 2.16 5.93
C ARG A 29 -10.01 2.25 6.52
N LEU A 30 -9.31 3.37 6.32
CA LEU A 30 -7.97 3.58 6.90
C LEU A 30 -8.01 3.58 8.42
N LYS A 31 -8.98 4.28 9.04
CA LYS A 31 -9.18 4.28 10.49
C LYS A 31 -9.45 2.88 11.04
N ARG A 32 -10.25 2.08 10.34
CA ARG A 32 -10.52 0.69 10.73
C ARG A 32 -9.28 -0.20 10.62
N LEU A 33 -8.47 -0.01 9.59
CA LEU A 33 -7.22 -0.76 9.43
C LEU A 33 -6.18 -0.38 10.49
N GLU A 34 -6.14 0.90 10.87
CA GLU A 34 -5.35 1.41 11.99
C GLU A 34 -5.82 0.81 13.31
N SER A 35 -7.12 0.82 13.60
CA SER A 35 -7.67 0.27 14.84
C SER A 35 -7.46 -1.25 14.98
N LEU A 36 -7.36 -1.97 13.85
CA LEU A 36 -7.08 -3.41 13.81
C LEU A 36 -5.58 -3.74 13.83
N GLY A 37 -4.70 -2.73 13.84
CA GLY A 37 -3.25 -2.91 13.89
C GLY A 37 -2.60 -3.36 12.58
N PHE A 38 -3.31 -3.29 11.45
CA PHE A 38 -2.75 -3.63 10.13
C PHE A 38 -1.98 -2.48 9.48
N VAL A 39 -2.29 -1.25 9.88
CA VAL A 39 -1.72 -0.02 9.35
C VAL A 39 -1.35 0.91 10.50
N GLU A 40 -0.25 1.64 10.38
CA GLU A 40 0.14 2.70 11.30
C GLU A 40 0.06 4.05 10.58
N ARG A 41 -0.51 5.05 11.24
CA ARG A 41 -0.55 6.43 10.74
C ARG A 41 0.64 7.20 11.29
N ARG A 42 1.55 7.62 10.42
CA ARG A 42 2.75 8.37 10.78
C ARG A 42 2.74 9.77 10.20
N GLN A 43 3.09 10.77 11.00
CA GLN A 43 3.34 12.12 10.50
C GLN A 43 4.73 12.16 9.85
N TYR A 44 4.83 12.68 8.62
CA TYR A 44 6.10 12.73 7.89
C TYR A 44 6.63 14.15 7.66
N SER A 45 5.89 15.17 8.11
CA SER A 45 6.29 16.57 8.02
C SER A 45 5.97 17.29 9.32
N ASP A 46 6.94 18.00 9.86
CA ASP A 46 6.77 18.78 11.10
C ASP A 46 6.04 20.11 10.85
N HIS A 47 6.02 20.59 9.59
CA HIS A 47 5.48 21.90 9.22
C HIS A 47 4.06 21.84 8.62
N ALA A 48 3.59 20.66 8.24
CA ALA A 48 2.24 20.47 7.73
C ALA A 48 1.66 19.19 8.32
N ASN A 49 0.36 19.19 8.65
CA ASN A 49 -0.41 18.02 9.11
C ASN A 49 -0.55 16.95 8.00
N ARG A 50 0.57 16.45 7.49
CA ARG A 50 0.66 15.45 6.44
C ARG A 50 1.00 14.11 7.06
N PHE A 51 0.14 13.15 6.79
CA PHE A 51 0.23 11.80 7.29
C PHE A 51 0.48 10.82 6.16
N GLU A 52 1.22 9.77 6.47
CA GLU A 52 1.35 8.58 5.67
C GLU A 52 0.82 7.38 6.45
N TYR A 53 0.39 6.36 5.72
CA TYR A 53 -0.18 5.12 6.22
C TYR A 53 0.79 4.00 5.84
N LEU A 54 1.41 3.39 6.85
CA LEU A 54 2.41 2.35 6.67
C LEU A 54 1.83 0.99 7.06
N VAL A 55 2.08 -0.04 6.25
CA VAL A 55 1.67 -1.41 6.59
C VAL A 55 2.51 -1.91 7.75
N THR A 56 1.86 -2.45 8.78
CA THR A 56 2.57 -3.06 9.92
C THR A 56 3.05 -4.46 9.56
N THR A 57 3.89 -5.07 10.41
CA THR A 57 4.26 -6.48 10.25
C THR A 57 3.04 -7.41 10.21
N GLN A 58 2.00 -7.10 10.98
CA GLN A 58 0.74 -7.86 10.95
C GLN A 58 -0.02 -7.64 9.64
N GLY A 59 -0.06 -6.42 9.11
CA GLY A 59 -0.63 -6.10 7.80
C GLY A 59 0.07 -6.82 6.65
N GLU A 60 1.40 -6.93 6.69
CA GLU A 60 2.19 -7.65 5.68
C GLU A 60 1.88 -9.14 5.63
N ARG A 61 1.46 -9.75 6.74
CA ARG A 61 1.03 -11.17 6.77
C ARG A 61 -0.21 -11.42 5.91
N LEU A 62 -0.98 -10.39 5.55
CA LEU A 62 -2.12 -10.53 4.63
C LEU A 62 -1.72 -10.56 3.16
N ARG A 63 -0.46 -10.24 2.82
CA ARG A 63 0.05 -10.25 1.44
C ARG A 63 -0.24 -11.55 0.67
N PRO A 64 0.08 -12.76 1.18
CA PRO A 64 -0.20 -13.99 0.45
C PRO A 64 -1.71 -14.18 0.20
N LEU A 65 -2.57 -13.81 1.15
CA LEU A 65 -4.02 -13.93 0.96
C LEU A 65 -4.54 -12.99 -0.14
N VAL A 66 -4.08 -11.72 -0.12
CA VAL A 66 -4.44 -10.75 -1.16
C VAL A 66 -3.93 -11.20 -2.53
N GLN A 67 -2.73 -11.78 -2.59
CA GLN A 67 -2.17 -12.36 -3.81
C GLN A 67 -3.06 -13.49 -4.32
N SER A 68 -3.44 -14.45 -3.49
CA SER A 68 -4.27 -15.59 -3.92
C SER A 68 -5.62 -15.17 -4.50
N ILE A 69 -6.24 -14.12 -3.93
CA ILE A 69 -7.49 -13.56 -4.48
C ILE A 69 -7.25 -12.92 -5.85
N LEU A 70 -6.11 -12.24 -6.04
CA LEU A 70 -5.74 -11.65 -7.33
C LEU A 70 -5.48 -12.74 -8.38
N ASP A 71 -4.71 -13.78 -8.02
CA ASP A 71 -4.38 -14.90 -8.91
C ASP A 71 -5.65 -15.61 -9.36
N TRP A 72 -6.54 -15.93 -8.42
CA TRP A 72 -7.84 -16.52 -8.73
C TRP A 72 -8.67 -15.63 -9.67
N GLY A 73 -8.69 -14.31 -9.43
CA GLY A 73 -9.41 -13.37 -10.28
C GLY A 73 -8.86 -13.31 -11.70
N LEU A 74 -7.53 -13.35 -11.86
CA LEU A 74 -6.87 -13.40 -13.16
C LEU A 74 -7.19 -14.68 -13.94
N GLU A 75 -7.33 -15.81 -13.25
CA GLU A 75 -7.61 -17.10 -13.86
C GLU A 75 -9.09 -17.29 -14.24
N ASN A 76 -10.01 -16.65 -13.52
CA ASN A 76 -11.44 -17.00 -13.58
C ASN A 76 -12.36 -15.86 -14.04
N ILE A 77 -11.86 -14.62 -14.16
CA ILE A 77 -12.68 -13.46 -14.56
C ILE A 77 -12.17 -12.90 -15.89
N ASP A 78 -12.99 -13.00 -16.93
CA ASP A 78 -12.69 -12.42 -18.23
C ASP A 78 -12.55 -10.89 -18.13
N GLY A 79 -11.44 -10.35 -18.65
CA GLY A 79 -11.13 -8.93 -18.58
C GLY A 79 -10.56 -8.46 -17.24
N ALA A 80 -10.17 -9.38 -16.34
CA ALA A 80 -9.42 -9.02 -15.14
C ALA A 80 -8.02 -8.49 -15.50
N GLU A 81 -7.86 -7.17 -15.49
CA GLU A 81 -6.54 -6.54 -15.64
C GLU A 81 -5.88 -6.32 -14.28
N THR A 82 -4.88 -7.14 -13.94
CA THR A 82 -4.00 -6.86 -12.80
C THR A 82 -2.83 -6.00 -13.24
N ARG A 83 -3.12 -4.79 -13.75
CA ARG A 83 -2.05 -3.84 -14.16
C ARG A 83 -1.24 -3.30 -12.97
N LEU A 84 -1.70 -3.54 -11.75
CA LEU A 84 -1.28 -2.80 -10.57
C LEU A 84 -0.52 -3.64 -9.54
N TRP A 85 -0.46 -4.97 -9.69
CA TRP A 85 0.30 -5.82 -8.77
C TRP A 85 1.58 -6.33 -9.44
N PRO A 86 2.76 -5.82 -9.05
CA PRO A 86 4.01 -6.31 -9.60
C PRO A 86 4.27 -7.72 -9.07
N ASP A 87 4.69 -8.61 -9.97
CA ASP A 87 5.06 -9.98 -9.60
C ASP A 87 6.04 -9.97 -8.42
N SER A 88 5.91 -10.98 -7.56
CA SER A 88 6.67 -11.12 -6.32
C SER A 88 8.20 -11.03 -6.51
N GLU A 89 8.70 -11.24 -7.72
CA GLU A 89 10.11 -11.07 -8.10
C GLU A 89 10.55 -9.61 -8.27
N SER A 90 9.64 -8.71 -8.66
CA SER A 90 9.94 -7.30 -8.95
C SER A 90 10.16 -6.48 -7.68
N GLN A 91 9.56 -6.86 -6.54
CA GLN A 91 9.70 -6.18 -5.25
C GLN A 91 10.98 -6.54 -4.48
N LYS A 92 11.63 -7.69 -4.76
CA LYS A 92 12.92 -8.06 -4.14
C LYS A 92 14.08 -7.16 -4.61
N LYS A 93 13.93 -6.50 -5.76
CA LYS A 93 14.96 -5.61 -6.35
C LYS A 93 14.91 -4.17 -5.80
N THR A 94 13.76 -3.69 -5.33
CA THR A 94 13.56 -2.30 -4.86
C THR A 94 14.06 -2.08 -3.43
N THR A 95 13.93 -3.08 -2.55
CA THR A 95 14.46 -3.03 -1.16
C THR A 95 15.98 -3.04 -1.11
N ARG A 96 16.67 -3.70 -2.06
CA ARG A 96 18.15 -3.65 -2.16
C ARG A 96 18.71 -2.27 -2.52
N LYS A 97 17.95 -1.41 -3.22
CA LYS A 97 18.45 -0.08 -3.64
C LYS A 97 18.28 1.03 -2.61
N LYS A 98 17.32 0.93 -1.67
CA LYS A 98 17.08 1.97 -0.65
C LYS A 98 18.06 1.94 0.54
N ALA A 99 18.85 0.88 0.71
CA ALA A 99 19.82 0.77 1.81
C ALA A 99 21.10 1.60 1.60
N THR A 100 21.41 2.04 0.38
CA THR A 100 22.73 2.63 0.06
C THR A 100 22.74 4.16 -0.06
N SER A 101 21.60 4.87 0.00
CA SER A 101 21.57 6.33 -0.27
C SER A 101 21.50 7.23 0.98
N ARG A 102 21.70 6.70 2.19
CA ARG A 102 21.67 7.52 3.43
C ARG A 102 23.02 8.11 3.86
N GLN A 103 24.07 7.95 3.07
CA GLN A 103 25.39 8.48 3.41
C GLN A 103 25.94 9.37 2.30
N ARG A 104 25.57 10.65 2.32
CA ARG A 104 26.38 11.81 1.87
C ARG A 104 25.53 13.09 1.85
N LYS A 105 25.60 13.87 2.91
CA LYS A 105 25.82 15.32 2.85
C LYS A 105 26.15 15.86 4.25
N ARG A 106 27.46 15.96 4.50
CA ARG A 106 28.02 17.06 5.30
C ARG A 106 28.21 18.23 4.35
#